data_AF-A0A7S2UCD1-F1
#
_entry.id   AF-A0A7S2UCD1-F1
#
_cell.length_a   1.000
_cell.length_b   1.000
_cell.length_c   1.000
_cell.angle_alpha   90.00
_cell.angle_beta   90.00
_cell.angle_gamma   90.00
#
_symmetry.space_group_name_H-M   'P 1'
#
loop_
_entity.id
_entity.type
_entity.pdbx_description
1 polymer ?
#
loop_
_entity_poly.entity_id
_entity_poly.type
_entity_poly.pdbx_seq_one_letter_code
_entity_poly.pdbx_strand_id
1 'polypeptide(L)'
;MGVPKFYRWISERYPKINQVITDTALLPEFDHLYLDMNGIIHGCTHPNHLDVSDVLSERDMMLGIMHYLDRIVTQIVKPQVSVYMAIDGVAPRAKLNQQRSRRFRSAKDLAEATKDNMAITFLNGEETGGANNAGGDQ
;
A
#
# COMPACT_ATOMS: atom_id res chain seq x y z
N MET A 1 -8.64 -6.71 3.64
CA MET A 1 -9.66 -7.78 3.64
C MET A 1 -9.75 -8.37 5.04
N GLY A 2 -10.72 -9.25 5.33
CA GLY A 2 -10.82 -9.97 6.61
C GLY A 2 -11.86 -9.42 7.58
N VAL A 3 -12.03 -10.14 8.69
CA VAL A 3 -12.87 -9.72 9.81
C VAL A 3 -12.23 -8.50 10.46
N PRO A 4 -12.90 -7.34 10.50
CA PRO A 4 -12.32 -6.12 11.05
C PRO A 4 -11.75 -6.34 12.45
N LYS A 5 -10.54 -5.84 12.70
CA LYS A 5 -9.83 -5.94 13.98
C LYS A 5 -9.56 -7.37 14.48
N PHE A 6 -9.75 -8.41 13.66
CA PHE A 6 -9.55 -9.79 14.10
C PHE A 6 -8.10 -10.09 14.51
N TYR A 7 -7.12 -9.64 13.71
CA TYR A 7 -5.70 -9.75 14.06
C TYR A 7 -5.38 -9.07 15.40
N ARG A 8 -5.95 -7.88 15.63
CA ARG A 8 -5.78 -7.16 16.89
C ARG A 8 -6.37 -7.96 18.06
N TRP A 9 -7.63 -8.39 17.92
CA TRP A 9 -8.33 -9.15 18.95
C TRP A 9 -7.60 -10.45 19.34
N ILE A 10 -7.11 -11.21 18.35
CA ILE A 10 -6.41 -12.47 18.64
C ILE A 10 -5.03 -12.22 19.28
N SER A 11 -4.34 -11.16 18.87
CA SER A 11 -3.03 -10.79 19.41
C SER A 11 -3.13 -10.27 20.85
N GLU A 12 -4.15 -9.48 21.16
CA GLU A 12 -4.43 -9.02 22.54
C GLU A 12 -4.82 -10.19 23.44
N ARG A 13 -5.56 -11.18 22.92
CA ARG A 13 -6.01 -12.35 23.67
C ARG A 13 -4.89 -13.37 23.90
N TYR A 14 -4.01 -13.57 22.93
CA TYR A 14 -2.93 -14.55 22.98
C TYR A 14 -1.59 -13.89 22.62
N PRO A 15 -0.99 -13.10 23.52
CA PRO A 15 0.17 -12.26 23.19
C PRO A 15 1.41 -13.06 22.78
N LYS A 16 1.51 -14.33 23.16
CA LYS A 16 2.66 -15.21 22.85
C LYS A 16 2.67 -15.77 21.42
N ILE A 17 1.64 -15.53 20.61
CA ILE A 17 1.60 -16.02 19.22
C ILE A 17 2.45 -15.17 18.26
N ASN A 18 2.77 -13.94 18.65
CA ASN A 18 3.58 -13.03 17.85
C ASN A 18 4.98 -12.94 18.45
N GLN A 19 5.99 -13.05 17.59
CA GLN A 19 7.38 -12.80 17.93
C GLN A 19 7.94 -11.80 16.92
N VAL A 20 8.59 -10.73 17.42
CA VAL A 20 9.31 -9.81 16.56
C VAL A 20 10.59 -10.49 16.08
N ILE A 21 10.79 -10.51 14.77
CA ILE A 21 11.99 -11.11 14.17
C ILE A 21 13.14 -10.10 14.32
N THR A 22 13.97 -10.30 15.34
CA THR A 22 15.19 -9.51 15.58
C THR A 22 16.43 -10.15 14.97
N ASP A 23 16.49 -11.49 15.01
CA ASP A 23 17.54 -12.30 14.43
C ASP A 23 16.92 -13.46 13.65
N THR A 24 17.24 -13.53 12.36
CA THR A 24 16.76 -14.58 11.47
C THR A 24 17.33 -15.95 11.82
N ALA A 25 18.46 -16.03 12.52
CA ALA A 25 19.05 -17.28 12.98
C ALA A 25 18.22 -17.97 14.07
N LEU A 26 17.32 -17.24 14.73
CA LEU A 26 16.40 -17.78 15.75
C LEU A 26 15.10 -18.33 15.15
N LEU A 27 14.89 -18.18 13.84
CA LEU A 27 13.73 -18.74 13.17
C LEU A 27 13.91 -20.26 13.01
N PRO A 28 12.83 -21.04 13.16
CA PRO A 28 12.87 -22.45 12.79
C PRO A 28 13.08 -22.59 11.29
N GLU A 29 13.52 -23.78 10.86
CA GLU A 29 13.58 -24.12 9.44
C GLU A 29 12.16 -24.31 8.88
N PHE A 30 11.98 -23.90 7.62
CA PHE A 30 10.72 -24.03 6.91
C PHE A 30 10.93 -24.82 5.63
N ASP A 31 10.07 -25.79 5.34
CA ASP A 31 10.12 -26.51 4.06
C ASP A 31 9.44 -25.71 2.94
N HIS A 32 8.28 -25.13 3.25
CA HIS A 32 7.41 -24.51 2.26
C HIS A 32 7.05 -23.07 2.65
N LEU A 33 7.23 -22.14 1.73
CA LEU A 33 6.81 -20.75 1.86
C LEU A 33 5.72 -20.42 0.83
N TYR A 34 4.59 -19.88 1.30
CA TYR A 34 3.47 -19.45 0.45
C TYR A 34 3.34 -17.93 0.49
N LEU A 35 3.32 -17.30 -0.68
CA LEU A 35 3.26 -15.85 -0.83
C LEU A 35 1.99 -15.45 -1.58
N ASP A 36 1.15 -14.62 -0.95
CA ASP A 36 0.10 -13.86 -1.62
C ASP A 36 0.72 -12.61 -2.24
N MET A 37 0.94 -12.67 -3.55
CA MET A 37 1.62 -11.62 -4.29
C MET A 37 0.82 -10.32 -4.34
N ASN A 38 -0.50 -10.36 -4.21
CA ASN A 38 -1.31 -9.15 -4.32
C ASN A 38 -1.00 -8.16 -3.20
N GLY A 39 -0.67 -8.67 -2.00
CA GLY A 39 -0.24 -7.84 -0.88
C GLY A 39 1.10 -7.15 -1.14
N ILE A 40 2.06 -7.88 -1.72
CA ILE A 40 3.40 -7.37 -2.06
C ILE A 40 3.29 -6.32 -3.18
N ILE A 41 2.60 -6.66 -4.27
CA ILE A 41 2.40 -5.77 -5.42
C ILE A 41 1.71 -4.48 -4.97
N HIS A 42 0.64 -4.56 -4.17
CA HIS A 42 -0.02 -3.37 -3.65
C HIS A 42 0.93 -2.49 -2.82
N GLY A 43 1.75 -3.10 -1.96
CA GLY A 43 2.72 -2.38 -1.13
C GLY A 43 3.81 -1.66 -1.95
N CYS A 44 4.25 -2.26 -3.06
CA CYS A 44 5.29 -1.69 -3.92
C CYS A 44 4.76 -0.67 -4.93
N THR A 45 3.47 -0.71 -5.27
CA THR A 45 2.86 0.19 -6.28
C THR A 45 2.18 1.42 -5.68
N HIS A 46 1.75 1.33 -4.41
CA HIS A 46 1.06 2.43 -3.71
C HIS A 46 1.70 2.65 -2.33
N PRO A 47 3.00 3.01 -2.26
CA PRO A 47 3.67 3.23 -0.98
C PRO A 47 3.05 4.42 -0.26
N ASN A 48 2.78 4.28 1.04
CA ASN A 48 2.16 5.30 1.88
C ASN A 48 3.04 6.55 2.13
N HIS A 49 4.23 6.62 1.52
CA HIS A 49 5.31 7.55 1.87
C HIS A 49 5.70 8.49 0.72
N LEU A 50 5.15 8.27 -0.48
CA LEU A 50 5.38 9.15 -1.62
C LEU A 50 4.23 10.15 -1.70
N ASP A 51 4.56 11.42 -1.84
CA ASP A 51 3.59 12.44 -2.25
C ASP A 51 3.00 12.02 -3.60
N VAL A 52 1.71 12.32 -3.81
CA VAL A 52 0.90 11.91 -4.98
C VAL A 52 1.53 12.33 -6.32
N SER A 53 2.53 13.22 -6.31
CA SER A 53 3.29 13.70 -7.46
C SER A 53 4.34 12.72 -8.01
N ASP A 54 4.81 11.76 -7.21
CA ASP A 54 5.88 10.84 -7.65
C ASP A 54 5.29 9.55 -8.21
N VAL A 55 4.91 9.60 -9.49
CA VAL A 55 4.48 8.40 -10.24
C VAL A 55 5.68 7.47 -10.39
N LEU A 56 5.67 6.35 -9.67
CA LEU A 56 6.67 5.30 -9.82
C LEU A 56 6.63 4.73 -11.25
N SER A 57 7.79 4.57 -11.87
CA SER A 57 7.88 3.88 -13.15
C SER A 57 7.58 2.38 -12.95
N GLU A 58 7.11 1.71 -14.00
CA GLU A 58 6.91 0.25 -13.97
C GLU A 58 8.20 -0.50 -13.61
N ARG A 59 9.35 0.01 -14.06
CA ARG A 59 10.65 -0.53 -13.74
C ARG A 59 10.95 -0.45 -12.24
N ASP A 60 10.67 0.68 -11.62
CA ASP A 60 10.92 0.88 -10.18
C ASP A 60 9.97 0.02 -9.33
N MET A 61 8.70 -0.09 -9.75
CA MET A 61 7.74 -0.99 -9.11
C MET A 61 8.20 -2.45 -9.18
N MET A 62 8.67 -2.90 -10.35
CA MET A 62 9.17 -4.26 -10.54
C MET A 62 10.43 -4.54 -9.70
N LEU A 63 11.38 -3.59 -9.66
CA LEU A 63 12.55 -3.68 -8.80
C LEU A 63 12.15 -3.75 -7.31
N GLY A 64 11.19 -2.93 -6.88
CA GLY A 64 10.65 -2.97 -5.53
C GLY A 64 10.07 -4.34 -5.17
N ILE A 65 9.28 -4.93 -6.07
CA ILE A 65 8.73 -6.28 -5.89
C ILE A 65 9.86 -7.32 -5.77
N MET A 66 10.85 -7.28 -6.68
CA MET A 66 11.98 -8.22 -6.66
C MET A 66 12.80 -8.11 -5.37
N HIS A 67 13.11 -6.89 -4.91
CA HIS A 67 13.82 -6.68 -3.65
C HIS A 67 13.04 -7.19 -2.44
N TYR A 68 11.73 -6.99 -2.42
CA TYR A 68 10.87 -7.47 -1.34
C TYR A 68 10.84 -9.00 -1.29
N LEU A 69 10.71 -9.64 -2.46
CA LEU A 69 10.75 -11.09 -2.57
C LEU A 69 12.11 -11.67 -2.16
N ASP A 70 13.20 -11.12 -2.68
CA ASP A 70 14.55 -11.58 -2.35
C ASP A 70 14.77 -11.54 -0.83
N ARG A 71 14.47 -10.40 -0.19
CA ARG A 71 14.57 -10.27 1.27
C ARG A 71 13.80 -11.36 2.03
N ILE A 72 12.54 -11.61 1.66
CA ILE A 72 11.73 -12.62 2.36
C ILE A 72 12.28 -14.03 2.14
N VAL A 73 12.59 -14.38 0.89
CA VAL A 73 12.94 -15.75 0.52
C VAL A 73 14.37 -16.09 0.94
N THR A 74 15.34 -15.22 0.66
CA THR A 74 16.77 -15.53 0.81
C THR A 74 17.34 -15.11 2.17
N GLN A 75 16.80 -14.05 2.77
CA GLN A 75 17.36 -13.49 4.01
C GLN A 75 16.56 -13.89 5.25
N ILE A 76 15.22 -13.97 5.16
CA ILE A 76 14.34 -14.21 6.31
C ILE A 76 13.94 -15.68 6.44
N VAL A 77 13.18 -16.22 5.48
CA VAL A 77 12.50 -17.52 5.66
C VAL A 77 13.36 -18.70 5.23
N LYS A 78 14.13 -18.57 4.14
CA LYS A 78 15.03 -19.62 3.62
C LYS A 78 14.36 -21.00 3.48
N PRO A 79 13.28 -21.12 2.67
CA PRO A 79 12.55 -22.38 2.55
C PRO A 79 13.39 -23.47 1.90
N GLN A 80 13.33 -24.69 2.44
CA GLN A 80 14.18 -25.82 2.02
C GLN A 80 13.65 -26.58 0.81
N VAL A 81 12.32 -26.58 0.61
CA VAL A 81 11.67 -27.43 -0.40
C VAL A 81 11.02 -26.58 -1.49
N SER A 82 10.15 -25.63 -1.14
CA SER A 82 9.44 -24.85 -2.16
C SER A 82 9.07 -23.44 -1.75
N VAL A 83 9.11 -22.54 -2.74
CA VAL A 83 8.43 -21.25 -2.71
C VAL A 83 7.23 -21.31 -3.64
N TYR A 84 6.04 -21.01 -3.13
CA TYR A 84 4.82 -20.89 -3.93
C TYR A 84 4.34 -19.45 -3.93
N MET A 85 4.35 -18.81 -5.09
CA MET A 85 3.89 -17.43 -5.29
C MET A 85 2.56 -17.43 -6.03
N ALA A 86 1.51 -16.93 -5.39
CA ALA A 86 0.16 -16.86 -5.95
C ALA A 86 -0.22 -15.42 -6.29
N ILE A 87 -0.65 -15.20 -7.53
CA ILE A 87 -1.28 -13.95 -7.98
C ILE A 87 -2.77 -14.22 -8.19
N ASP A 88 -3.63 -13.29 -7.77
CA ASP A 88 -5.07 -13.47 -7.93
C ASP A 88 -5.47 -13.50 -9.41
N GLY A 89 -6.07 -14.61 -9.83
CA GLY A 89 -6.73 -14.75 -11.12
C GLY A 89 -8.20 -14.34 -11.07
N VAL A 90 -9.01 -14.91 -11.97
CA VAL A 90 -10.47 -14.68 -11.97
C VAL A 90 -11.10 -15.29 -10.71
N ALA A 91 -11.77 -14.45 -9.92
CA ALA A 91 -12.38 -14.86 -8.67
C ALA A 91 -13.87 -15.28 -8.85
N PRO A 92 -14.44 -16.07 -7.92
CA PRO A 92 -15.87 -16.40 -7.91
C PRO A 92 -16.76 -15.16 -7.79
N ARG A 93 -18.01 -15.25 -8.29
CA ARG A 93 -18.95 -14.11 -8.36
C ARG A 93 -19.15 -13.38 -7.04
N ALA A 94 -19.26 -14.10 -5.92
CA ALA A 94 -19.40 -13.49 -4.60
C ALA A 94 -18.21 -12.58 -4.27
N LYS A 95 -16.99 -13.01 -4.60
CA LYS A 95 -15.77 -12.23 -4.40
C LYS A 95 -15.68 -11.06 -5.36
N LEU A 96 -16.05 -11.25 -6.63
CA LEU A 96 -16.10 -10.18 -7.62
C LEU A 96 -17.03 -9.05 -7.19
N ASN A 97 -18.22 -9.37 -6.68
CA ASN A 97 -19.15 -8.36 -6.15
C ASN A 97 -18.50 -7.57 -5.00
N GLN A 98 -17.86 -8.25 -4.06
CA GLN A 98 -17.15 -7.60 -2.95
C GLN A 98 -16.00 -6.70 -3.45
N GLN A 99 -15.19 -7.17 -4.40
CA GLN A 99 -14.11 -6.38 -5.00
C GLN A 99 -14.66 -5.17 -5.76
N ARG A 100 -15.73 -5.35 -6.54
CA ARG A 100 -16.39 -4.29 -7.30
C ARG A 100 -16.93 -3.19 -6.40
N SER A 101 -17.65 -3.55 -5.34
CA SER A 101 -18.18 -2.57 -4.38
C SER A 101 -17.07 -1.79 -3.69
N ARG A 102 -15.95 -2.44 -3.34
CA ARG A 102 -14.78 -1.77 -2.76
C ARG A 102 -14.14 -0.78 -3.75
N ARG A 103 -13.86 -1.22 -4.98
CA ARG A 103 -13.26 -0.38 -6.03
C ARG A 103 -14.13 0.83 -6.36
N PHE A 104 -15.44 0.63 -6.46
CA PHE A 104 -16.39 1.73 -6.72
C PHE A 104 -16.36 2.78 -5.61
N ARG A 105 -16.30 2.36 -4.35
CA ARG A 105 -16.20 3.28 -3.22
C ARG A 105 -14.88 4.05 -3.24
N SER A 106 -13.74 3.36 -3.37
CA SER A 106 -12.43 4.02 -3.41
C SER A 106 -12.30 5.04 -4.55
N ALA A 107 -12.86 4.73 -5.74
CA ALA A 107 -12.87 5.67 -6.84
C ALA A 107 -13.74 6.92 -6.55
N LYS A 108 -14.88 6.72 -5.87
CA LYS A 108 -15.74 7.82 -5.44
C LYS A 108 -15.06 8.68 -4.38
N ASP A 109 -14.48 8.06 -3.35
CA ASP A 109 -13.78 8.76 -2.26
C ASP A 109 -12.61 9.59 -2.82
N LEU A 110 -11.84 9.04 -3.78
CA LEU A 110 -10.77 9.76 -4.46
C LEU A 110 -11.28 10.96 -5.27
N ALA A 111 -12.39 10.80 -6.00
CA ALA A 111 -13.00 11.88 -6.77
C ALA A 111 -13.54 13.00 -5.87
N GLU A 112 -14.09 12.68 -4.70
CA GLU A 112 -14.53 13.65 -3.69
C GLU A 112 -13.31 14.39 -3.09
N ALA A 113 -12.28 13.66 -2.65
CA ALA A 113 -11.06 14.25 -2.10
C ALA A 113 -10.33 15.16 -3.11
N THR A 114 -10.34 14.82 -4.40
CA THR A 114 -9.71 15.65 -5.45
C THR A 114 -10.47 16.95 -5.65
N LYS A 115 -11.80 16.93 -5.55
CA LYS A 115 -12.62 18.16 -5.63
C LYS A 115 -12.39 19.07 -4.43
N ASP A 116 -12.33 18.49 -3.23
CA ASP A 116 -12.05 19.25 -2.01
C ASP A 116 -10.66 19.89 -2.05
N ASN A 117 -9.65 19.13 -2.49
CA ASN A 117 -8.29 19.66 -2.68
C ASN A 117 -8.24 20.76 -3.74
N MET A 118 -8.90 20.59 -4.89
CA MET A 118 -9.00 21.64 -5.89
C MET A 118 -9.67 22.89 -5.32
N ALA A 119 -10.77 22.75 -4.58
CA ALA A 119 -11.46 23.87 -3.95
C ALA A 119 -10.54 24.63 -2.97
N ILE A 120 -9.75 23.91 -2.16
CA ILE A 120 -8.76 24.50 -1.25
C ILE A 120 -7.65 25.23 -2.03
N THR A 121 -7.13 24.64 -3.11
CA THR A 121 -6.12 25.28 -3.96
C THR A 121 -6.66 26.54 -4.65
N PHE A 122 -7.92 26.53 -5.10
CA PHE A 122 -8.58 27.71 -5.68
C PHE A 122 -8.76 28.83 -4.64
N LEU A 123 -9.18 28.50 -3.41
CA LEU A 123 -9.31 29.47 -2.33
C LEU A 123 -7.96 30.07 -1.90
N ASN A 124 -6.90 29.26 -1.87
CA ASN A 124 -5.55 29.74 -1.52
C ASN A 124 -4.84 30.49 -2.67
N GLY A 125 -5.30 30.33 -3.91
CA GLY A 125 -4.76 31.01 -5.09
C GLY A 125 -5.27 32.44 -5.28
N GLU A 126 -6.38 32.82 -4.64
CA GLU A 126 -6.95 34.18 -4.75
C GLU A 126 -6.23 35.22 -3.85
N GLU A 127 -5.39 34.81 -2.89
CA GLU A 127 -4.68 35.76 -2.01
C GLU A 127 -3.43 36.41 -2.65
N THR A 128 -3.03 36.05 -3.87
CA THR A 128 -1.85 36.68 -4.53
C THR A 128 -2.20 37.66 -5.67
N GLY A 129 -3.49 37.90 -5.92
CA GLY A 129 -3.96 38.77 -7.00
C GLY A 129 -4.49 40.12 -6.54
N GLY A 130 -3.74 40.93 -5.80
CA GLY A 130 -4.27 42.22 -5.36
C GLY A 130 -3.31 43.19 -4.69
N ALA A 131 -2.31 43.69 -5.42
CA ALA A 131 -1.82 45.08 -5.30
C ALA A 131 -0.72 45.35 -6.33
N ASN A 132 -1.09 45.78 -7.53
CA ASN A 132 -0.21 46.64 -8.31
C ASN A 132 -0.97 47.89 -8.75
N ASN A 133 -0.30 49.03 -8.49
CA ASN A 133 -0.52 50.41 -8.91
C ASN A 133 -1.45 51.34 -8.10
N ALA A 134 -0.79 52.27 -7.39
CA ALA A 134 -1.13 53.71 -7.45
C ALA A 134 0.08 54.59 -7.05
N GLY A 135 0.50 55.48 -7.95
CA GLY A 135 1.26 56.73 -7.68
C GLY A 135 2.78 56.55 -7.47
N GLY A 136 3.67 57.23 -8.17
CA GLY A 136 3.57 58.58 -8.72
C GLY A 136 4.41 59.52 -7.87
N ASP A 137 5.38 60.16 -8.52
CA ASP A 137 6.14 61.35 -8.15
C ASP A 137 7.41 61.29 -7.29
N GLN A 138 8.41 61.94 -7.90
CA GLN A 138 9.70 62.52 -7.47
C GLN A 138 10.93 61.62 -7.37
#